data_AF-E2NDV2-F1
#
_entry.id   AF-E2NDV2-F1
#
_cell.length_a   1.000
_cell.length_b   1.000
_cell.length_c   1.000
_cell.angle_alpha   90.00
_cell.angle_beta   90.00
_cell.angle_gamma   90.00
#
_symmetry.space_group_name_H-M   'P 1'
#
loop_
_entity.id
_entity.type
_entity.pdbx_description
1 polymer ?
#
loop_
_entity_poly.entity_id
_entity_poly.type
_entity_poly.pdbx_seq_one_letter_code
_entity_poly.pdbx_strand_id
1 'polypeptide(L)'
;AVLTLNCDEPEVKEMLANINTSELKMLIGNNRIIVIDEAQRVSEIGLTLKRITDNFTNVQLLVTGSSSFELQSNLSEPLTGRKYEYHLYPISTAELYDSQGLLPVKQMFESRLIYGSYPDIINHTDEAKELLMNIANSYLYKDLLAMNEIRRPILLEKLLIALALQVGSEVSYNEVA
;
A
#
# COMPACT_ATOMS: atom_id res chain seq x y z
N ALA A 1 -1.59 -25.71 8.97
CA ALA A 1 -0.42 -24.95 9.44
C ALA A 1 -0.16 -23.80 8.48
N VAL A 2 0.23 -22.64 9.02
CA VAL A 2 0.47 -21.39 8.29
C VAL A 2 1.95 -21.06 8.43
N LEU A 3 2.60 -20.72 7.32
CA LEU A 3 3.96 -20.17 7.30
C LEU A 3 3.85 -18.66 7.07
N THR A 4 4.47 -17.86 7.94
CA THR A 4 4.54 -16.40 7.79
C THR A 4 5.99 -15.99 7.59
N LEU A 5 6.25 -15.18 6.57
CA LEU A 5 7.57 -14.68 6.20
C LEU A 5 7.51 -13.15 6.17
N ASN A 6 8.30 -12.48 7.01
CA ASN A 6 8.37 -11.02 7.04
C ASN A 6 9.59 -10.52 6.24
N CYS A 7 9.37 -9.82 5.12
CA CYS A 7 10.45 -9.33 4.26
C CYS A 7 11.16 -8.07 4.80
N ASP A 8 10.76 -7.57 5.96
CA ASP A 8 11.55 -6.60 6.72
C ASP A 8 12.82 -7.22 7.31
N GLU A 9 12.79 -8.53 7.56
CA GLU A 9 13.93 -9.28 8.07
C GLU A 9 14.95 -9.55 6.94
N PRO A 10 16.22 -9.12 7.09
CA PRO A 10 17.24 -9.30 6.04
C PRO A 10 17.42 -10.76 5.61
N GLU A 11 17.39 -11.70 6.55
CA GLU A 11 17.53 -13.13 6.28
C GLU A 11 16.40 -13.67 5.38
N VAL A 12 15.15 -13.28 5.67
CA VAL A 12 13.99 -13.67 4.86
C VAL A 12 14.09 -13.07 3.46
N LYS A 13 14.50 -11.80 3.39
CA LYS A 13 14.66 -11.09 2.13
C LYS A 13 15.72 -11.74 1.23
N GLU A 14 16.89 -12.04 1.79
CA GLU A 14 17.99 -12.70 1.06
C GLU A 14 17.61 -14.11 0.63
N MET A 15 16.94 -14.87 1.52
CA MET A 15 16.45 -16.20 1.23
C MET A 15 15.49 -16.17 0.03
N LEU A 16 14.45 -15.34 0.05
CA LEU A 16 13.42 -15.30 -0.98
C LEU A 16 13.90 -14.74 -2.33
N ALA A 17 14.95 -13.92 -2.35
CA ALA A 17 15.49 -13.32 -3.57
C ALA A 17 16.08 -14.35 -4.54
N ASN A 18 16.71 -15.42 -4.02
CA ASN A 18 17.44 -16.41 -4.83
C ASN A 18 16.90 -17.84 -4.70
N ILE A 19 15.76 -18.02 -4.03
CA ILE A 19 15.24 -19.35 -3.70
C ILE A 19 14.83 -20.15 -4.94
N ASN A 20 15.28 -21.41 -5.01
CA ASN A 20 14.87 -22.33 -6.05
C ASN A 20 13.65 -23.19 -5.63
N THR A 21 13.09 -23.96 -6.57
CA THR A 21 11.87 -24.75 -6.31
C THR A 21 12.05 -25.83 -5.24
N SER A 22 13.25 -26.43 -5.13
CA SER A 22 13.54 -27.45 -4.11
C SER A 22 13.63 -26.84 -2.71
N GLU A 23 14.28 -25.68 -2.60
CA GLU A 23 14.36 -24.90 -1.36
C GLU A 23 12.98 -24.39 -0.94
N LEU A 24 12.16 -23.90 -1.89
CA LEU A 24 10.76 -23.57 -1.63
C LEU A 24 10.00 -24.76 -1.07
N LYS A 25 10.17 -25.96 -1.63
CA LYS A 25 9.50 -27.16 -1.11
C LYS A 25 9.91 -27.47 0.33
N MET A 26 11.18 -27.30 0.67
CA MET A 26 11.68 -27.49 2.04
C MET A 26 11.13 -26.42 2.99
N LEU A 27 11.13 -25.16 2.56
CA LEU A 27 10.63 -24.01 3.33
C LEU A 27 9.13 -24.14 3.60
N ILE A 28 8.35 -24.48 2.58
CA ILE A 28 6.90 -24.64 2.67
C ILE A 28 6.54 -25.84 3.54
N GLY A 29 7.25 -26.96 3.37
CA GLY A 29 7.01 -28.20 4.10
C GLY A 29 5.56 -28.66 3.95
N ASN A 30 4.86 -28.81 5.09
CA ASN A 30 3.45 -29.25 5.14
C ASN A 30 2.47 -28.08 5.31
N ASN A 31 2.92 -26.83 5.17
CA ASN A 31 2.06 -25.67 5.30
C ASN A 31 1.12 -25.56 4.09
N ARG A 32 -0.14 -25.19 4.36
CA ARG A 32 -1.17 -25.00 3.33
C ARG A 32 -1.43 -23.53 3.02
N ILE A 33 -0.96 -22.64 3.88
CA ILE A 33 -1.06 -21.19 3.71
C ILE A 33 0.34 -20.61 3.90
N ILE A 34 0.75 -19.75 2.99
CA ILE A 34 1.96 -18.94 3.11
C ILE A 34 1.53 -17.48 3.08
N VAL A 35 2.00 -16.71 4.06
CA VAL A 35 1.87 -15.26 4.12
C VAL A 35 3.24 -14.66 3.92
N ILE A 36 3.39 -13.82 2.90
CA ILE A 36 4.60 -13.03 2.65
C ILE A 36 4.26 -11.56 2.91
N ASP A 37 4.83 -11.02 3.97
CA ASP A 37 4.63 -9.64 4.38
C ASP A 37 5.67 -8.71 3.73
N GLU A 38 5.25 -7.52 3.31
CA GLU A 38 6.12 -6.48 2.69
C GLU A 38 6.92 -7.00 1.48
N ALA A 39 6.28 -7.78 0.62
CA ALA A 39 6.93 -8.52 -0.46
C ALA A 39 7.74 -7.66 -1.46
N GLN A 40 7.37 -6.39 -1.64
CA GLN A 40 8.10 -5.44 -2.49
C GLN A 40 9.54 -5.22 -2.06
N ARG A 41 9.89 -5.54 -0.81
CA ARG A 41 11.26 -5.40 -0.33
C ARG A 41 12.20 -6.42 -0.96
N VAL A 42 11.69 -7.50 -1.51
CA VAL A 42 12.48 -8.54 -2.17
C VAL A 42 12.59 -8.24 -3.66
N SER A 43 13.82 -8.14 -4.17
CA SER A 43 14.07 -7.94 -5.59
C SER A 43 13.55 -9.13 -6.41
N GLU A 44 12.92 -8.87 -7.57
CA GLU A 44 12.38 -9.91 -8.47
C GLU A 44 11.40 -10.89 -7.79
N ILE A 45 10.77 -10.48 -6.69
CA ILE A 45 9.86 -11.32 -5.89
C ILE A 45 8.74 -11.96 -6.72
N GLY A 46 8.29 -11.30 -7.79
CA GLY A 46 7.25 -11.81 -8.69
C GLY A 46 7.59 -13.18 -9.28
N LEU A 47 8.86 -13.46 -9.55
CA LEU A 47 9.31 -14.78 -10.02
C LEU A 47 9.15 -15.85 -8.93
N THR A 48 9.49 -15.54 -7.69
CA THR A 48 9.33 -16.45 -6.55
C THR A 48 7.85 -16.74 -6.30
N LEU A 49 6.99 -15.72 -6.30
CA LEU A 49 5.53 -15.91 -6.15
C LEU A 49 4.94 -16.74 -7.30
N LYS A 50 5.42 -16.52 -8.53
CA LYS A 50 5.04 -17.33 -9.69
C LYS A 50 5.44 -18.80 -9.50
N ARG A 51 6.67 -19.07 -9.04
CA ARG A 51 7.11 -20.45 -8.74
C ARG A 51 6.23 -21.11 -7.69
N ILE A 52 5.82 -20.38 -6.65
CA ILE A 52 4.93 -20.91 -5.61
C ILE A 52 3.57 -21.28 -6.22
N THR A 53 2.93 -20.34 -6.91
CA THR A 53 1.58 -20.52 -7.48
C THR A 53 1.53 -21.58 -8.58
N ASP A 54 2.57 -21.70 -9.42
CA ASP A 54 2.63 -22.69 -10.50
C ASP A 54 2.96 -24.11 -9.99
N ASN A 55 3.83 -24.26 -8.99
CA ASN A 55 4.33 -25.58 -8.56
C ASN A 55 3.65 -26.16 -7.31
N PHE A 56 2.98 -25.32 -6.51
CA PHE A 56 2.39 -25.72 -5.22
C PHE A 56 0.90 -25.40 -5.18
N THR A 57 0.13 -26.04 -6.05
CA THR A 57 -1.31 -25.78 -6.24
C THR A 57 -2.19 -26.06 -5.01
N ASN A 58 -1.68 -26.83 -4.05
CA ASN A 58 -2.34 -27.13 -2.77
C ASN A 58 -2.08 -26.06 -1.69
N VAL A 59 -1.30 -25.03 -2.01
CA VAL A 59 -0.91 -23.95 -1.11
C VAL A 59 -1.61 -22.66 -1.49
N GLN A 60 -2.21 -22.01 -0.50
CA GLN A 60 -2.73 -20.66 -0.64
C GLN A 60 -1.63 -19.65 -0.33
N LEU A 61 -1.33 -18.77 -1.28
CA LEU A 61 -0.36 -17.71 -1.14
C LEU A 61 -1.06 -16.37 -0.87
N LEU A 62 -0.70 -15.73 0.23
CA LEU A 62 -1.15 -14.40 0.63
C LEU A 62 0.07 -13.48 0.65
N VAL A 63 -0.07 -12.30 0.07
CA VAL A 63 1.02 -11.34 -0.09
C VAL A 63 0.52 -9.97 0.27
N THR A 64 1.29 -9.24 1.07
CA THR A 64 1.02 -7.85 1.42
C THR A 64 2.12 -6.96 0.86
N GLY A 65 1.84 -5.65 0.86
CA GLY A 65 2.87 -4.65 0.66
C GLY A 65 2.32 -3.25 0.68
N SER A 66 3.12 -2.33 1.20
CA SER A 66 2.74 -0.94 1.47
C SER A 66 2.86 0.00 0.26
N SER A 67 3.70 -0.32 -0.74
CA SER A 67 3.84 0.48 -1.97
C SER A 67 3.13 -0.14 -3.16
N SER A 68 1.97 0.42 -3.53
CA SER A 68 1.18 -0.07 -4.67
C SER A 68 1.93 0.01 -6.00
N PHE A 69 2.82 1.00 -6.19
CA PHE A 69 3.44 1.28 -7.48
C PHE A 69 4.62 0.34 -7.81
N GLU A 70 5.55 0.13 -6.89
CA GLU A 70 6.67 -0.83 -7.07
C GLU A 70 6.20 -2.29 -7.02
N LEU A 71 5.16 -2.59 -6.23
CA LEU A 71 4.48 -3.88 -6.28
C LEU A 71 3.84 -4.09 -7.66
N GLN A 72 3.12 -3.10 -8.19
CA GLN A 72 2.42 -3.27 -9.46
C GLN A 72 3.39 -3.50 -10.62
N SER A 73 4.53 -2.82 -10.70
CA SER A 73 5.48 -3.05 -11.80
C SER A 73 6.17 -4.41 -11.70
N ASN A 74 6.69 -4.78 -10.53
CA ASN A 74 7.48 -6.02 -10.36
C ASN A 74 6.64 -7.29 -10.19
N LEU A 75 5.38 -7.19 -9.71
CA LEU A 75 4.50 -8.35 -9.49
C LEU A 75 3.49 -8.59 -10.59
N SER A 76 3.07 -7.56 -11.33
CA SER A 76 1.92 -7.73 -12.23
C SER A 76 2.26 -8.57 -13.44
N GLU A 77 3.44 -8.41 -14.04
CA GLU A 77 3.81 -9.19 -15.22
C GLU A 77 3.96 -10.70 -14.91
N PRO A 78 4.66 -11.13 -13.84
CA PRO A 78 4.81 -12.55 -13.54
C PRO A 78 3.50 -13.25 -13.11
N LEU A 79 2.59 -12.52 -12.46
CA LEU A 79 1.36 -13.06 -11.87
C LEU A 79 0.08 -12.71 -12.64
N THR A 80 0.17 -12.17 -13.86
CA THR A 80 -0.99 -11.80 -14.67
C THR A 80 -1.95 -12.99 -14.81
N GLY A 81 -3.23 -12.78 -14.44
CA GLY A 81 -4.27 -13.81 -14.48
C GLY A 81 -4.20 -14.89 -13.38
N ARG A 82 -3.19 -14.82 -12.49
CA ARG A 82 -2.98 -15.78 -11.38
C ARG A 82 -3.10 -15.15 -9.99
N LYS A 83 -3.50 -13.88 -9.90
CA LYS A 83 -3.67 -13.16 -8.63
C LYS A 83 -5.06 -12.57 -8.49
N TYR A 84 -5.52 -12.48 -7.25
CA TYR A 84 -6.58 -11.57 -6.83
C TYR A 84 -5.91 -10.44 -6.07
N GLU A 85 -6.27 -9.20 -6.40
CA GLU A 85 -5.72 -8.00 -5.77
C GLU A 85 -6.82 -7.34 -4.93
N TYR A 86 -6.46 -7.01 -3.69
CA TYR A 86 -7.35 -6.37 -2.73
C TYR A 86 -6.66 -5.12 -2.24
N HIS A 87 -7.40 -4.00 -2.19
CA HIS A 87 -6.90 -2.75 -1.66
C HIS A 87 -7.55 -2.49 -0.30
N LEU A 88 -6.72 -2.22 0.70
CA LEU A 88 -7.19 -1.79 2.01
C LEU A 88 -7.16 -0.26 2.06
N TYR A 89 -8.33 0.34 1.89
CA TYR A 89 -8.50 1.79 1.93
C TYR A 89 -8.64 2.31 3.36
N PRO A 90 -8.45 3.62 3.58
CA PRO A 90 -8.85 4.27 4.84
C PRO A 90 -10.32 3.98 5.18
N ILE A 91 -10.67 4.11 6.46
CA ILE A 91 -12.01 3.78 6.95
C ILE A 91 -13.04 4.64 6.22
N SER A 92 -14.01 3.98 5.61
CA SER A 92 -15.08 4.63 4.89
C SER A 92 -16.08 5.29 5.84
N THR A 93 -16.81 6.27 5.33
CA THR A 93 -17.91 6.89 6.10
C THR A 93 -19.01 5.89 6.43
N ALA A 94 -19.23 4.86 5.59
CA ALA A 94 -20.19 3.79 5.86
C ALA A 94 -19.77 2.94 7.07
N GLU A 95 -18.51 2.50 7.13
CA GLU A 95 -17.97 1.75 8.27
C GLU A 95 -18.04 2.54 9.58
N LEU A 96 -17.82 3.86 9.53
CA LEU A 96 -17.99 4.75 10.68
C LEU A 96 -19.45 4.88 11.10
N TYR A 97 -20.39 4.97 10.16
CA TYR A 97 -21.82 4.99 10.49
C TYR A 97 -22.28 3.69 11.15
N ASP A 98 -21.83 2.56 10.62
CA ASP A 98 -22.20 1.24 11.16
C ASP A 98 -21.62 1.01 12.56
N SER A 99 -20.43 1.56 12.85
CA SER A 99 -19.76 1.39 14.15
C SER A 99 -20.13 2.43 15.21
N GLN A 100 -20.33 3.69 14.83
CA GLN A 100 -20.50 4.82 15.76
C GLN A 100 -21.88 5.50 15.68
N GLY A 101 -22.64 5.27 14.60
CA GLY A 101 -23.94 5.91 14.36
C GLY A 101 -23.85 7.32 13.78
N LEU A 102 -25.02 7.92 13.51
CA LEU A 102 -25.12 9.17 12.74
C LEU A 102 -24.49 10.39 13.43
N LEU A 103 -24.70 10.53 14.73
CA LEU A 103 -24.36 11.75 15.46
C LEU A 103 -22.83 11.97 15.56
N PRO A 104 -22.01 10.99 15.99
CA PRO A 104 -20.55 11.17 16.04
C PRO A 104 -19.95 11.43 14.66
N VAL A 105 -20.42 10.70 13.65
CA VAL A 105 -19.92 10.82 12.26
C VAL A 105 -20.20 12.20 11.67
N LYS A 106 -21.35 12.80 12.01
CA LYS A 106 -21.67 14.20 11.65
C LYS A 106 -20.81 15.21 12.40
N GLN A 107 -20.58 15.00 13.70
CA GLN A 107 -19.74 15.89 14.50
C GLN A 107 -18.29 15.92 14.00
N MET A 108 -17.77 14.79 13.52
CA MET A 108 -16.43 14.68 12.97
C MET A 108 -16.33 15.07 11.48
N PHE A 109 -17.42 15.49 10.84
CA PHE A 109 -17.46 15.69 9.39
C PHE A 109 -16.43 16.72 8.89
N GLU A 110 -16.40 17.91 9.49
CA GLU A 110 -15.44 18.96 9.10
C GLU A 110 -14.00 18.52 9.30
N SER A 111 -13.70 17.88 10.43
CA SER A 111 -12.37 17.33 10.72
C SER A 111 -11.96 16.28 9.68
N ARG A 112 -12.85 15.36 9.32
CA ARG A 112 -12.56 14.32 8.32
C ARG A 112 -12.43 14.86 6.89
N LEU A 113 -13.10 15.98 6.55
CA LEU A 113 -12.88 16.64 5.27
C LEU A 113 -11.46 17.22 5.14
N ILE A 114 -10.89 17.66 6.26
CA ILE A 114 -9.55 18.27 6.29
C ILE A 114 -8.47 17.17 6.45
N TYR A 115 -8.67 16.25 7.39
CA TYR A 115 -7.64 15.31 7.82
C TYR A 115 -7.82 13.89 7.26
N GLY A 116 -8.96 13.60 6.62
CA GLY A 116 -9.26 12.29 6.07
C GLY A 116 -9.75 11.29 7.12
N SER A 117 -9.63 10.00 6.81
CA SER A 117 -10.13 8.89 7.64
C SER A 117 -9.12 7.74 7.76
N TYR A 118 -7.83 8.07 7.70
CA TYR A 118 -6.79 7.09 8.05
C TYR A 118 -7.00 6.62 9.50
N PRO A 119 -6.86 5.31 9.79
CA PRO A 119 -7.10 4.76 11.12
C PRO A 119 -6.37 5.52 12.23
N ASP A 120 -5.12 5.90 12.01
CA ASP A 120 -4.32 6.60 13.02
C ASP A 120 -4.83 8.03 13.29
N ILE A 121 -5.32 8.71 12.24
CA ILE A 121 -5.87 10.07 12.32
C ILE A 121 -7.19 10.08 13.11
N ILE A 122 -8.08 9.13 12.85
CA ILE A 122 -9.39 9.09 13.53
C ILE A 122 -9.29 8.66 15.00
N ASN A 123 -8.22 7.95 15.36
CA ASN A 123 -7.95 7.53 16.74
C ASN A 123 -7.20 8.61 17.54
N HIS A 124 -6.51 9.54 16.88
CA HIS A 124 -5.69 10.58 17.50
C HIS A 124 -6.02 11.97 16.93
N THR A 125 -7.25 12.43 17.15
CA THR A 125 -7.75 13.67 16.53
C THR A 125 -7.00 14.94 16.94
N ASP A 126 -6.43 14.95 18.15
CA ASP A 126 -5.69 16.10 18.68
C ASP A 126 -4.35 16.32 17.94
N GLU A 127 -3.80 15.26 17.35
CA GLU A 127 -2.53 15.24 16.61
C GLU A 127 -2.75 15.09 15.09
N ALA A 128 -4.00 15.14 14.63
CA ALA A 128 -4.41 14.80 13.26
C ALA A 128 -3.60 15.53 12.17
N LYS A 129 -3.27 16.81 12.40
CA LYS A 129 -2.47 17.61 11.46
C LYS A 129 -1.05 17.08 11.33
N GLU A 130 -0.41 16.76 12.45
CA GLU A 130 0.97 16.27 12.47
C GLU A 130 1.04 14.87 11.87
N LEU A 131 0.11 13.99 12.24
CA LEU A 131 -0.01 12.65 11.68
C LEU A 131 -0.24 12.67 10.17
N LEU A 132 -1.15 13.51 9.67
CA LEU A 132 -1.38 13.64 8.24
C LEU A 132 -0.12 14.11 7.50
N MET A 133 0.57 15.12 8.04
CA MET A 133 1.83 15.61 7.44
C MET A 133 2.91 14.52 7.44
N ASN A 134 3.01 13.74 8.51
CA ASN A 134 3.95 12.62 8.59
C ASN A 134 3.63 11.54 7.55
N ILE A 135 2.36 11.18 7.37
CA ILE A 135 1.93 10.23 6.33
C ILE A 135 2.25 10.78 4.94
N ALA A 136 1.89 12.04 4.66
CA ALA A 136 2.16 12.67 3.36
C ALA A 136 3.67 12.74 3.05
N ASN A 137 4.50 13.10 4.03
CA ASN A 137 5.95 13.16 3.89
C ASN A 137 6.59 11.78 3.70
N SER A 138 6.14 10.78 4.46
CA SER A 138 6.75 9.46 4.48
C SER A 138 6.44 8.63 3.23
N TYR A 139 5.24 8.80 2.66
CA TYR A 139 4.77 7.99 1.55
C TYR A 139 4.63 8.82 0.27
N LEU A 140 3.80 9.85 0.26
CA LEU A 140 3.50 10.60 -0.97
C LEU A 140 4.74 11.30 -1.52
N TYR A 141 5.43 12.11 -0.72
CA TYR A 141 6.59 12.84 -1.20
C TYR A 141 7.77 11.92 -1.47
N LYS A 142 8.02 10.92 -0.62
CA LYS A 142 9.11 9.96 -0.84
C LYS A 142 8.92 9.20 -2.15
N ASP A 143 7.73 8.67 -2.40
CA ASP A 143 7.44 7.85 -3.58
C ASP A 143 7.41 8.72 -4.85
N LEU A 144 6.83 9.93 -4.78
CA LEU A 144 6.82 10.88 -5.90
C LEU A 144 8.22 11.40 -6.25
N LEU A 145 9.13 11.55 -5.27
CA LEU A 145 10.52 11.96 -5.53
C LEU A 145 11.39 10.81 -6.03
N ALA A 146 11.06 9.57 -5.67
CA ALA A 146 11.71 8.38 -6.22
C ALA A 146 11.37 8.18 -7.71
N MET A 147 10.22 8.69 -8.17
CA MET A 147 9.96 8.84 -9.60
C MET A 147 10.91 9.89 -10.18
N ASN A 148 11.91 9.44 -10.94
CA ASN A 148 12.96 10.23 -11.60
C ASN A 148 12.47 11.37 -12.55
N GLU A 149 11.18 11.67 -12.57
CA GLU A 149 10.54 12.67 -13.43
C GLU A 149 10.27 14.01 -12.74
N ILE A 150 10.18 14.06 -11.40
CA ILE A 150 9.87 15.30 -10.68
C ILE A 150 11.12 16.13 -10.43
N ARG A 151 11.46 16.99 -11.39
CA ARG A 151 12.65 17.86 -11.33
C ARG A 151 12.53 19.02 -10.33
N ARG A 152 11.31 19.35 -9.86
CA ARG A 152 11.04 20.53 -9.01
C ARG A 152 9.97 20.25 -7.93
N PRO A 153 10.36 19.69 -6.78
CA PRO A 153 9.44 19.33 -5.68
C PRO A 153 8.60 20.51 -5.17
N ILE A 154 9.17 21.71 -5.15
CA ILE A 154 8.49 22.94 -4.70
C ILE A 154 7.29 23.29 -5.61
N LEU A 155 7.36 22.98 -6.91
CA LEU A 155 6.24 23.23 -7.83
C LEU A 155 5.09 22.25 -7.59
N LEU A 156 5.40 21.00 -7.19
CA LEU A 156 4.39 20.01 -6.84
C LEU A 156 3.58 20.45 -5.62
N GLU A 157 4.22 20.98 -4.58
CA GLU A 157 3.50 21.49 -3.40
C GLU A 157 2.54 22.63 -3.79
N LYS A 158 3.00 23.59 -4.59
CA LYS A 158 2.17 24.70 -5.09
C LYS A 158 1.00 24.20 -5.94
N LEU A 159 1.25 23.20 -6.78
CA LEU A 159 0.23 22.54 -7.58
C LEU A 159 -0.83 21.88 -6.70
N LEU A 160 -0.41 21.10 -5.69
CA LEU A 160 -1.33 20.45 -4.75
C LEU A 160 -2.18 21.47 -4.00
N ILE A 161 -1.60 22.60 -3.55
CA ILE A 161 -2.35 23.69 -2.92
C ILE A 161 -3.35 24.30 -3.90
N ALA A 162 -2.94 24.57 -5.16
CA ALA A 162 -3.83 25.13 -6.17
C ALA A 162 -5.02 24.21 -6.45
N LEU A 163 -4.78 22.89 -6.57
CA LEU A 163 -5.84 21.89 -6.75
C LEU A 163 -6.75 21.80 -5.52
N ALA A 164 -6.18 21.84 -4.31
CA ALA A 164 -6.95 21.83 -3.07
C ALA A 164 -7.88 23.05 -2.93
N LEU A 165 -7.44 24.22 -3.41
CA LEU A 165 -8.26 25.45 -3.44
C LEU A 165 -9.35 25.42 -4.51
N GLN A 166 -9.25 24.52 -5.48
CA GLN A 166 -10.21 24.36 -6.59
C GLN A 166 -11.12 23.13 -6.41
N VAL A 167 -11.16 22.52 -5.22
CA VAL A 167 -12.04 21.38 -4.95
C VAL A 167 -13.49 21.75 -5.23
N GLY A 168 -14.11 21.05 -6.19
CA GLY A 168 -15.49 21.28 -6.64
C GLY A 168 -15.64 22.24 -7.83
N SER A 169 -14.54 22.76 -8.39
CA SER A 169 -14.51 23.61 -9.59
C SER A 169 -13.85 22.89 -10.77
N GLU A 170 -14.14 23.32 -12.00
CA GLU A 170 -13.41 22.86 -13.18
C GLU A 170 -11.97 23.36 -13.15
N VAL A 171 -11.01 22.46 -13.43
CA VAL A 171 -9.58 22.78 -13.46
C VAL A 171 -9.12 22.82 -14.92
N SER A 172 -8.59 23.96 -15.36
CA SER A 172 -8.02 24.11 -16.70
C SER A 172 -6.55 23.70 -16.69
N TYR A 173 -6.17 22.73 -17.53
CA TYR A 173 -4.77 22.31 -17.68
C TYR A 173 -3.83 23.46 -18.09
N ASN A 174 -4.34 24.50 -18.75
CA ASN A 174 -3.56 25.68 -19.13
C ASN A 174 -3.28 26.64 -17.97
N GLU A 175 -4.08 26.62 -16.90
CA GLU A 175 -3.87 27.44 -15.69
C GLU A 175 -2.90 26.79 -14.71
N VAL A 176 -2.67 25.49 -14.88
CA VAL A 176 -1.93 24.63 -13.95
C VAL A 176 -0.52 24.30 -14.45
N ALA A 177 -0.24 24.55 -15.74
CA ALA A 177 1.04 24.30 -16.42
C ALA A 177 2.04 25.47 -16.35
#